data_AF-A0A177KRQ8-F1
#
_entry.id   AF-A0A177KRQ8-F1
#
_cell.length_a   1.000
_cell.length_b   1.000
_cell.length_c   1.000
_cell.angle_alpha   90.00
_cell.angle_beta   90.00
_cell.angle_gamma   90.00
#
_symmetry.space_group_name_H-M   'P 1'
#
loop_
_entity.id
_entity.type
_entity.pdbx_description
1 polymer ?
#
loop_
_entity_poly.entity_id
_entity_poly.type
_entity_poly.pdbx_seq_one_letter_code
_entity_poly.pdbx_strand_id
1 'polypeptide(L)'
;MKKEIIINEILIWKENNMLPPHYCDYLLALYTQGEDFTESGRRAKRQRIHLTSAVLAIMLLPISIFVLYFTEFSFILQTVVLTSFVGFLLLLAIYFSRKKILVPVFFLGAAVMLLLLSLELNTYFFNGNPFTLYGILFLNCLLWLYTGMKLRLIYFTVSALLGFVVILYFVFKG
;
A
#
# COMPACT_ATOMS: atom_id res chain seq x y z
N MET A 1 24.48 21.66 -16.60
CA MET A 1 25.92 21.34 -16.48
C MET A 1 26.64 22.17 -15.42
N LYS A 2 26.89 23.48 -15.61
CA LYS A 2 27.68 24.26 -14.62
C LYS A 2 27.10 24.24 -13.18
N LYS A 3 25.77 24.31 -13.05
CA LYS A 3 25.05 24.25 -11.77
C LYS A 3 25.29 22.94 -10.99
N GLU A 4 25.31 21.81 -11.67
CA GLU A 4 25.48 20.49 -11.04
C GLU A 4 26.91 20.26 -10.55
N ILE A 5 27.89 20.79 -11.28
CA ILE A 5 29.31 20.75 -10.89
C ILE A 5 29.51 21.51 -9.57
N ILE A 6 28.94 22.72 -9.46
CA ILE A 6 29.01 23.55 -8.24
C ILE A 6 28.34 22.83 -7.05
N ILE A 7 27.20 22.18 -7.26
CA ILE A 7 26.51 21.42 -6.21
C ILE A 7 27.37 20.23 -5.73
N ASN A 8 28.02 19.52 -6.65
CA ASN A 8 28.89 18.40 -6.32
C ASN A 8 30.13 18.85 -5.50
N GLU A 9 30.72 20.00 -5.84
CA GLU A 9 31.82 20.58 -5.07
C GLU A 9 31.40 20.96 -3.65
N ILE A 10 30.22 21.58 -3.48
CA ILE A 10 29.69 21.94 -2.15
C ILE A 10 29.47 20.69 -1.28
N LEU A 11 29.03 19.57 -1.87
CA LEU A 11 28.89 18.29 -1.15
C LEU A 11 30.25 17.73 -0.72
N ILE A 12 31.26 17.80 -1.58
CA ILE A 12 32.64 17.39 -1.26
C ILE A 12 33.22 18.26 -0.13
N TRP A 13 32.94 19.56 -0.12
CA TRP A 13 33.37 20.46 0.97
C TRP A 13 32.68 20.14 2.29
N LYS A 14 31.41 19.74 2.25
CA LYS A 14 30.64 19.34 3.43
C LYS A 14 31.12 18.02 4.03
N GLU A 15 31.39 17.02 3.20
CA GLU A 15 31.87 15.70 3.65
C GLU A 15 33.28 15.79 4.25
N ASN A 16 34.15 16.63 3.68
CA ASN A 16 35.50 16.85 4.18
C ASN A 16 35.61 17.91 5.28
N ASN A 17 34.49 18.45 5.78
CA ASN A 17 34.44 19.53 6.78
C ASN A 17 35.28 20.78 6.42
N MET A 18 35.46 21.07 5.13
CA MET A 18 36.22 22.24 4.66
C MET A 18 35.49 23.56 4.94
N LEU A 19 34.16 23.50 5.10
CA LEU A 19 33.29 24.61 5.45
C LEU A 19 32.31 24.20 6.54
N PRO A 20 31.91 25.10 7.45
CA PRO A 20 30.90 24.79 8.44
C PRO A 20 29.58 24.37 7.78
N PRO A 21 28.87 23.37 8.34
CA PRO A 21 27.72 22.74 7.68
C PRO A 21 26.60 23.73 7.33
N HIS A 22 26.41 24.77 8.15
CA HIS A 22 25.41 25.82 7.92
C HIS A 22 25.67 26.64 6.64
N TYR A 23 26.93 26.88 6.26
CA TYR A 23 27.27 27.61 5.04
C TYR A 23 27.06 26.76 3.80
N CYS A 24 27.43 25.47 3.87
CA CYS A 24 27.13 24.54 2.79
C CYS A 24 25.62 24.44 2.55
N ASP A 25 24.81 24.36 3.60
CA ASP A 25 23.35 24.29 3.47
C ASP A 25 22.74 25.57 2.85
N TYR A 26 23.29 26.75 3.18
CA TYR A 26 22.88 28.01 2.56
C TYR A 26 23.22 28.07 1.06
N LEU A 27 24.47 27.75 0.68
CA LEU A 27 24.90 27.73 -0.71
C LEU A 27 24.11 26.70 -1.51
N LEU A 28 23.87 25.51 -0.95
CA LEU A 28 23.10 24.46 -1.59
C LEU A 28 21.67 24.93 -1.84
N ALA A 29 21.02 25.57 -0.88
CA ALA A 29 19.66 26.11 -1.04
C ALA A 29 19.58 27.23 -2.09
N LEU A 30 20.59 28.11 -2.14
CA LEU A 30 20.69 29.20 -3.11
C LEU A 30 20.86 28.66 -4.54
N TYR A 31 21.79 27.72 -4.71
CA TYR A 31 22.05 27.12 -6.01
C TYR A 31 20.96 26.15 -6.41
N THR A 32 20.27 25.46 -5.50
CA THR A 32 19.17 24.56 -5.86
C THR A 32 17.83 25.29 -6.03
N GLN A 33 17.73 26.59 -5.73
CA GLN A 33 16.49 27.38 -5.89
C GLN A 33 15.26 26.75 -5.20
N GLY A 34 15.49 26.00 -4.11
CA GLY A 34 14.42 25.27 -3.41
C GLY A 34 14.07 23.90 -4.00
N GLU A 35 14.83 23.40 -4.99
CA GLU A 35 14.74 22.00 -5.42
C GLU A 35 15.41 21.10 -4.36
N ASP A 36 14.62 20.18 -3.82
CA ASP A 36 14.76 19.11 -2.81
C ASP A 36 16.13 18.38 -2.63
N PHE A 37 17.29 19.04 -2.78
CA PHE A 37 18.61 18.42 -2.58
C PHE A 37 19.15 18.56 -1.15
N THR A 38 18.47 19.29 -0.27
CA THR A 38 18.85 19.34 1.15
C THR A 38 18.37 18.07 1.87
N GLU A 39 19.26 17.44 2.64
CA GLU A 39 18.94 16.32 3.54
C GLU A 39 17.74 16.65 4.46
N SER A 40 17.60 17.92 4.87
CA SER A 40 16.48 18.42 5.66
C SER A 40 15.14 18.42 4.90
N GLY A 41 15.12 18.82 3.63
CA GLY A 41 13.93 18.75 2.76
C GLY A 41 13.50 17.31 2.49
N ARG A 42 14.46 16.42 2.24
CA ARG A 42 14.20 14.97 2.10
C ARG A 42 13.66 14.35 3.38
N ARG A 43 14.21 14.71 4.55
CA ARG A 43 13.68 14.27 5.86
C ARG A 43 12.28 14.77 6.13
N ALA A 44 12.01 16.07 5.90
CA ALA A 44 10.69 16.66 6.13
C ALA A 44 9.62 16.04 5.20
N LYS A 45 9.95 15.84 3.91
CA LYS A 45 9.07 15.17 2.94
C LYS A 45 8.83 13.71 3.32
N ARG A 46 9.87 12.97 3.69
CA ARG A 46 9.77 11.58 4.17
C ARG A 46 8.95 11.47 5.45
N GLN A 47 9.13 12.39 6.39
CA GLN A 47 8.38 12.44 7.64
C GLN A 47 6.90 12.80 7.41
N ARG A 48 6.61 13.79 6.57
CA ARG A 48 5.24 14.14 6.19
C ARG A 48 4.54 12.99 5.48
N ILE A 49 5.27 12.26 4.64
CA ILE A 49 4.79 11.04 3.98
C ILE A 49 4.50 9.94 5.00
N HIS A 50 5.42 9.64 5.91
CA HIS A 50 5.21 8.65 6.98
C HIS A 50 4.02 9.01 7.87
N LEU A 51 3.86 10.29 8.19
CA LEU A 51 2.72 10.79 8.96
C LEU A 51 1.41 10.58 8.19
N THR A 52 1.37 10.93 6.90
CA THR A 52 0.15 10.70 6.09
C THR A 52 -0.18 9.22 5.93
N SER A 53 0.81 8.33 5.76
CA SER A 53 0.56 6.89 5.72
C SER A 53 0.09 6.35 7.06
N ALA A 54 0.64 6.85 8.17
CA ALA A 54 0.24 6.43 9.51
C ALA A 54 -1.19 6.88 9.83
N VAL A 55 -1.54 8.13 9.50
CA VAL A 55 -2.90 8.66 9.64
C VAL A 55 -3.88 7.86 8.79
N LEU A 56 -3.52 7.49 7.57
CA LEU A 56 -4.36 6.65 6.70
C LEU A 56 -4.55 5.23 7.25
N ALA A 57 -3.49 4.62 7.78
CA ALA A 57 -3.57 3.31 8.42
C ALA A 57 -4.44 3.35 9.68
N ILE A 58 -4.29 4.40 10.49
CA ILE A 58 -5.13 4.66 11.67
C ILE A 58 -6.59 4.89 11.26
N MET A 59 -6.86 5.55 10.12
CA MET A 59 -8.22 5.77 9.63
C MET A 59 -8.86 4.49 9.05
N LEU A 60 -8.04 3.56 8.53
CA LEU A 60 -8.53 2.27 8.04
C LEU A 60 -9.03 1.36 9.17
N LEU A 61 -8.50 1.54 10.37
CA LEU A 61 -8.83 0.77 11.58
C LEU A 61 -10.29 0.95 12.04
N PRO A 62 -10.81 2.18 12.27
CA PRO A 62 -12.22 2.38 12.63
C PRO A 62 -13.15 1.99 11.47
N ILE A 63 -12.74 2.13 10.21
CA ILE A 63 -13.50 1.65 9.06
C ILE A 63 -13.66 0.13 9.13
N SER A 64 -12.60 -0.61 9.43
CA SER A 64 -12.67 -2.07 9.54
C SER A 64 -13.57 -2.52 10.69
N ILE A 65 -13.53 -1.82 11.84
CA ILE A 65 -14.42 -2.05 12.98
C ILE A 65 -15.86 -1.72 12.62
N PHE A 66 -16.10 -0.63 11.89
CA PHE A 66 -17.44 -0.23 11.46
C PHE A 66 -18.06 -1.26 10.52
N VAL A 67 -17.29 -1.80 9.58
CA VAL A 67 -17.73 -2.89 8.69
C VAL A 67 -18.04 -4.15 9.49
N LEU A 68 -17.15 -4.55 10.42
CA LEU A 68 -17.36 -5.71 11.30
C LEU A 68 -18.57 -5.57 12.22
N TYR A 69 -18.87 -4.37 12.71
CA TYR A 69 -20.05 -4.13 13.53
C TYR A 69 -21.35 -4.20 12.70
N PHE A 70 -21.29 -3.78 11.43
CA PHE A 70 -22.39 -3.92 10.49
C PHE A 70 -22.65 -5.38 10.06
N THR A 71 -21.63 -6.24 10.10
CA THR A 71 -21.72 -7.69 9.84
C THR A 71 -22.75 -8.40 10.72
N GLU A 72 -23.00 -7.92 11.94
CA GLU A 72 -23.98 -8.56 12.84
C GLU A 72 -25.45 -8.28 12.48
N PHE A 73 -25.74 -7.27 11.63
CA PHE A 73 -27.11 -6.78 11.45
C PHE A 73 -27.88 -7.46 10.29
N SER A 74 -27.23 -7.76 9.16
CA SER A 74 -27.84 -8.51 8.03
C SER A 74 -26.82 -8.77 6.91
N PHE A 75 -26.73 -10.02 6.46
CA PHE A 75 -25.84 -10.46 5.37
C PHE A 75 -25.96 -9.62 4.09
N ILE A 76 -27.19 -9.27 3.68
CA ILE A 76 -27.45 -8.53 2.42
C ILE A 76 -26.88 -7.10 2.49
N LEU A 77 -27.11 -6.40 3.60
CA LEU A 77 -26.61 -5.04 3.79
C LEU A 77 -25.09 -5.04 3.86
N GLN A 78 -24.51 -6.03 4.54
CA GLN A 78 -23.08 -6.21 4.58
C GLN A 78 -22.48 -6.40 3.20
N THR A 79 -22.99 -7.31 2.36
CA THR A 79 -22.40 -7.58 1.03
C THR A 79 -22.38 -6.33 0.16
N VAL A 80 -23.46 -5.52 0.19
CA VAL A 80 -23.60 -4.26 -0.56
C VAL A 80 -22.63 -3.20 -0.07
N VAL A 81 -22.50 -3.03 1.25
CA VAL A 81 -21.57 -2.06 1.84
C VAL A 81 -20.12 -2.45 1.54
N LEU A 82 -19.79 -3.73 1.66
CA LEU A 82 -18.43 -4.24 1.44
C LEU A 82 -18.02 -4.12 -0.03
N THR A 83 -18.92 -4.46 -0.98
CA THR A 83 -18.67 -4.26 -2.42
C THR A 83 -18.54 -2.78 -2.79
N SER A 84 -19.40 -1.91 -2.27
CA SER A 84 -19.30 -0.45 -2.46
C SER A 84 -17.97 0.09 -1.95
N PHE A 85 -17.55 -0.34 -0.76
CA PHE A 85 -16.31 0.11 -0.14
C PHE A 85 -15.06 -0.35 -0.91
N VAL A 86 -15.03 -1.61 -1.38
CA VAL A 86 -13.96 -2.12 -2.25
C VAL A 86 -13.89 -1.32 -3.55
N GLY A 87 -15.05 -1.03 -4.18
CA GLY A 87 -15.13 -0.22 -5.38
C GLY A 87 -14.56 1.19 -5.17
N PHE A 88 -14.91 1.81 -4.05
CA PHE A 88 -14.40 3.14 -3.67
C PHE A 88 -12.88 3.14 -3.43
N LEU A 89 -12.35 2.13 -2.72
CA LEU A 89 -10.91 1.96 -2.52
C LEU A 89 -10.16 1.78 -3.83
N LEU A 90 -10.70 1.00 -4.78
CA LEU A 90 -10.12 0.82 -6.11
C LEU A 90 -10.13 2.12 -6.92
N LEU A 91 -11.24 2.87 -6.91
CA LEU A 91 -11.35 4.18 -7.55
C LEU A 91 -10.34 5.17 -6.97
N LEU A 92 -10.21 5.24 -5.65
CA LEU A 92 -9.21 6.05 -4.97
C LEU A 92 -7.78 5.61 -5.32
N ALA A 93 -7.52 4.30 -5.39
CA ALA A 93 -6.20 3.78 -5.78
C ALA A 93 -5.83 4.18 -7.22
N ILE A 94 -6.79 4.13 -8.15
CA ILE A 94 -6.60 4.57 -9.54
C ILE A 94 -6.41 6.09 -9.60
N TYR A 95 -7.23 6.86 -8.88
CA TYR A 95 -7.15 8.33 -8.83
C TYR A 95 -5.84 8.82 -8.21
N PHE A 96 -5.40 8.22 -7.11
CA PHE A 96 -4.14 8.52 -6.43
C PHE A 96 -2.92 7.83 -7.03
N SER A 97 -3.06 7.12 -8.15
CA SER A 97 -1.94 6.46 -8.84
C SER A 97 -0.82 7.43 -9.26
N ARG A 98 -1.12 8.73 -9.35
CA ARG A 98 -0.14 9.82 -9.51
C ARG A 98 0.81 10.00 -8.30
N LYS A 99 0.37 9.69 -7.08
CA LYS A 99 1.19 9.73 -5.84
C LYS A 99 1.57 8.30 -5.43
N LYS A 100 2.71 7.83 -5.93
CA LYS A 100 3.28 6.46 -5.79
C LYS A 100 3.28 5.82 -4.39
N ILE A 101 3.08 6.59 -3.33
CA ILE A 101 3.24 6.16 -1.93
C ILE A 101 1.94 5.70 -1.25
N LEU A 102 0.77 6.22 -1.64
CA LEU A 102 -0.51 5.89 -0.98
C LEU A 102 -1.25 4.72 -1.65
N VAL A 103 -0.94 4.48 -2.93
CA VAL A 103 -1.46 3.38 -3.74
C VAL A 103 -1.30 2.00 -3.07
N PRO A 104 -0.15 1.64 -2.46
CA PRO A 104 0.03 0.32 -1.84
C PRO A 104 -0.95 0.05 -0.70
N VAL A 105 -1.25 1.06 0.12
CA VAL A 105 -2.11 0.92 1.31
C VAL A 105 -3.56 0.73 0.90
N PHE A 106 -4.05 1.54 -0.04
CA PHE A 106 -5.40 1.37 -0.58
C PHE A 106 -5.57 0.03 -1.27
N PHE A 107 -4.56 -0.41 -2.02
CA PHE A 107 -4.59 -1.69 -2.70
C PHE A 107 -4.59 -2.87 -1.72
N LEU A 108 -3.80 -2.78 -0.66
CA LEU A 108 -3.78 -3.77 0.42
C LEU A 108 -5.15 -3.84 1.14
N GLY A 109 -5.74 -2.70 1.46
CA GLY A 109 -7.08 -2.64 2.05
C GLY A 109 -8.15 -3.26 1.15
N ALA A 110 -8.13 -2.93 -0.14
CA ALA A 110 -9.06 -3.51 -1.12
C ALA A 110 -8.90 -5.03 -1.23
N ALA A 111 -7.67 -5.52 -1.20
CA ALA A 111 -7.35 -6.94 -1.26
C ALA A 111 -7.91 -7.72 -0.07
N VAL A 112 -7.67 -7.23 1.15
CA VAL A 112 -8.16 -7.86 2.38
C VAL A 112 -9.69 -7.88 2.39
N MET A 113 -10.33 -6.76 2.00
CA MET A 113 -11.78 -6.68 1.92
C MET A 113 -12.35 -7.62 0.85
N LEU A 114 -11.70 -7.75 -0.30
CA LEU A 114 -12.12 -8.64 -1.37
C LEU A 114 -11.99 -10.12 -0.97
N LEU A 115 -10.99 -10.47 -0.15
CA LEU A 115 -10.88 -11.80 0.44
C LEU A 115 -12.01 -12.07 1.45
N LEU A 116 -12.34 -11.10 2.31
CA LEU A 116 -13.49 -11.21 3.22
C LEU A 116 -14.79 -11.45 2.45
N LEU A 117 -15.05 -10.64 1.42
CA LEU A 117 -16.23 -10.78 0.56
C LEU A 117 -16.32 -12.18 -0.06
N SER A 118 -15.19 -12.70 -0.50
CA SER A 118 -15.08 -14.02 -1.12
C SER A 118 -15.44 -15.15 -0.15
N LEU A 119 -15.05 -15.03 1.12
CA LEU A 119 -15.40 -16.00 2.17
C LEU A 119 -16.90 -15.98 2.47
N GLU A 120 -17.50 -14.79 2.59
CA GLU A 120 -18.93 -14.63 2.87
C GLU A 120 -19.83 -15.13 1.73
N LEU A 121 -19.42 -14.89 0.49
CA LEU A 121 -20.12 -15.43 -0.67
C LEU A 121 -20.10 -16.96 -0.66
N ASN A 122 -18.97 -17.58 -0.28
CA ASN A 122 -18.89 -19.03 -0.22
C ASN A 122 -19.79 -19.62 0.88
N THR A 123 -19.78 -19.05 2.08
CA THR A 123 -20.57 -19.57 3.20
C THR A 123 -22.07 -19.53 2.90
N TYR A 124 -22.55 -18.46 2.24
CA TYR A 124 -23.95 -18.30 1.89
C TYR A 124 -24.39 -19.09 0.65
N PHE A 125 -23.63 -19.04 -0.45
CA PHE A 125 -24.05 -19.69 -1.70
C PHE A 125 -23.69 -21.18 -1.79
N PHE A 126 -22.57 -21.60 -1.21
CA PHE A 126 -22.03 -22.96 -1.37
C PHE A 126 -22.07 -23.78 -0.09
N ASN A 127 -22.81 -23.31 0.92
CA ASN A 127 -23.08 -24.03 2.17
C ASN A 127 -21.81 -24.52 2.90
N GLY A 128 -20.68 -23.83 2.70
CA GLY A 128 -19.40 -24.14 3.33
C GLY A 128 -18.60 -25.29 2.72
N ASN A 129 -18.88 -25.71 1.47
CA ASN A 129 -18.09 -26.78 0.84
C ASN A 129 -16.60 -26.39 0.73
N PRO A 130 -15.67 -27.18 1.31
CA PRO A 130 -14.24 -26.86 1.34
C PRO A 130 -13.62 -26.78 -0.07
N PHE A 131 -14.10 -27.57 -1.04
CA PHE A 131 -13.58 -27.54 -2.40
C PHE A 131 -13.85 -26.20 -3.10
N THR A 132 -15.03 -25.63 -2.90
CA THR A 132 -15.38 -24.32 -3.47
C THR A 132 -14.59 -23.19 -2.82
N LEU A 133 -14.33 -23.29 -1.51
CA LEU A 133 -13.44 -22.35 -0.80
C LEU A 133 -12.04 -22.32 -1.41
N TYR A 134 -11.45 -23.50 -1.66
CA TYR A 134 -10.12 -23.58 -2.26
C TYR A 134 -10.09 -22.95 -3.65
N GLY A 135 -11.11 -23.18 -4.48
CA GLY A 135 -11.22 -22.54 -5.80
C GLY A 135 -11.31 -21.02 -5.74
N ILE A 136 -12.12 -20.49 -4.82
CA ILE A 136 -12.27 -19.05 -4.62
C ILE A 136 -10.99 -18.41 -4.08
N LEU A 137 -10.33 -19.05 -3.11
CA LEU A 137 -9.05 -18.60 -2.56
C LEU A 137 -7.95 -18.60 -3.63
N PHE A 138 -7.96 -19.60 -4.52
CA PHE A 138 -7.04 -19.67 -5.64
C PHE A 138 -7.24 -18.50 -6.62
N LEU A 139 -8.48 -18.17 -6.97
CA LEU A 139 -8.80 -17.01 -7.80
C LEU A 139 -8.38 -15.69 -7.15
N ASN A 140 -8.62 -15.53 -5.84
CA ASN A 140 -8.14 -14.39 -5.06
C ASN A 140 -6.62 -14.26 -5.15
N CYS A 141 -5.91 -15.38 -4.98
CA CYS A 141 -4.46 -15.45 -5.04
C CYS A 141 -3.92 -15.06 -6.43
N LEU A 142 -4.57 -15.50 -7.51
CA LEU A 142 -4.23 -15.11 -8.89
C LEU A 142 -4.46 -13.62 -9.14
N LEU A 143 -5.59 -13.07 -8.69
CA LEU A 143 -5.86 -11.63 -8.76
C LEU A 143 -4.80 -10.84 -7.99
N TRP A 144 -4.37 -11.37 -6.84
CA TRP A 144 -3.32 -10.75 -6.05
C TRP A 144 -1.98 -10.76 -6.77
N LEU A 145 -1.59 -11.91 -7.33
CA LEU A 145 -0.36 -12.05 -8.09
C LEU A 145 -0.35 -11.13 -9.32
N TYR A 146 -1.44 -11.11 -10.10
CA TYR A 146 -1.58 -10.24 -11.27
C TYR A 146 -1.43 -8.77 -10.89
N THR A 147 -2.09 -8.35 -9.81
CA THR A 147 -2.06 -6.94 -9.43
C THR A 147 -0.74 -6.54 -8.75
N GLY A 148 -0.12 -7.46 -8.03
CA GLY A 148 1.23 -7.29 -7.46
C GLY A 148 2.28 -7.10 -8.53
N MET A 149 2.18 -7.86 -9.63
CA MET A 149 3.04 -7.69 -10.80
C MET A 149 2.80 -6.35 -11.51
N LYS A 150 1.53 -5.98 -11.74
CA LYS A 150 1.18 -4.73 -12.45
C LYS A 150 1.61 -3.47 -11.68
N LEU A 151 1.54 -3.49 -10.35
CA LEU A 151 1.92 -2.36 -9.49
C LEU A 151 3.32 -2.46 -8.86
N ARG A 152 4.11 -3.50 -9.17
CA ARG A 152 5.43 -3.80 -8.56
C ARG A 152 5.41 -3.80 -7.02
N LEU A 153 4.32 -4.30 -6.43
CA LEU A 153 4.17 -4.38 -4.97
C LEU A 153 4.67 -5.74 -4.47
N ILE A 154 5.92 -5.79 -4.01
CA ILE A 154 6.60 -7.02 -3.57
C ILE A 154 5.81 -7.74 -2.47
N TYR A 155 5.24 -7.01 -1.51
CA TYR A 155 4.44 -7.59 -0.42
C TYR A 155 3.26 -8.42 -0.91
N PHE A 156 2.66 -8.03 -2.03
CA PHE A 156 1.47 -8.65 -2.58
C PHE A 156 1.79 -9.93 -3.35
N THR A 157 2.94 -9.95 -4.03
CA THR A 157 3.47 -11.16 -4.65
C THR A 157 3.89 -12.19 -3.60
N VAL A 158 4.51 -11.74 -2.49
CA VAL A 158 4.89 -12.63 -1.38
C VAL A 158 3.66 -13.20 -0.66
N SER A 159 2.64 -12.38 -0.39
CA SER A 159 1.40 -12.86 0.24
C SER A 159 0.63 -13.82 -0.67
N ALA A 160 0.60 -13.57 -1.98
CA ALA A 160 0.04 -14.50 -2.95
C ALA A 160 0.81 -15.83 -2.94
N LEU A 161 2.14 -15.81 -3.04
CA LEU A 161 2.95 -17.03 -3.03
C LEU A 161 2.73 -17.85 -1.74
N LEU A 162 2.71 -17.21 -0.58
CA LEU A 162 2.40 -17.86 0.70
C LEU A 162 1.00 -18.45 0.73
N GLY A 163 0.00 -17.70 0.25
CA GLY A 163 -1.38 -18.19 0.15
C GLY A 163 -1.48 -19.44 -0.73
N PHE A 164 -0.77 -19.46 -1.86
CA PHE A 164 -0.72 -20.60 -2.77
C PHE A 164 -0.13 -21.85 -2.11
N VAL A 165 0.96 -21.69 -1.35
CA VAL A 165 1.58 -22.76 -0.57
C VAL A 165 0.63 -23.32 0.49
N VAL A 166 -0.09 -22.45 1.19
CA VAL A 166 -1.07 -22.87 2.21
C VAL A 166 -2.23 -23.64 1.58
N ILE A 167 -2.74 -23.20 0.43
CA ILE A 167 -3.80 -23.90 -0.31
C ILE A 167 -3.30 -25.29 -0.73
N LEU A 168 -2.11 -25.39 -1.31
CA LEU A 168 -1.51 -26.67 -1.71
C LEU A 168 -1.35 -27.63 -0.53
N TYR A 169 -0.89 -27.12 0.62
CA TYR A 169 -0.75 -27.92 1.83
C TYR A 169 -2.09 -28.47 2.32
N PHE A 170 -3.14 -27.64 2.33
CA PHE A 170 -4.47 -28.09 2.73
C PHE A 170 -5.09 -29.09 1.75
N VAL A 171 -4.90 -28.90 0.44
CA VAL A 171 -5.37 -29.82 -0.60
C VAL A 171 -4.66 -31.17 -0.54
N PHE A 172 -3.37 -31.22 -0.18
CA PHE A 172 -2.64 -32.48 -0.01
C PHE A 172 -2.95 -33.21 1.31
N LYS A 173 -3.48 -32.50 2.30
CA LYS A 173 -3.78 -33.04 3.64
C LYS A 173 -5.24 -33.45 3.82
N GLY A 174 -6.17 -32.82 3.09
CA GLY A 174 -7.60 -33.18 3.04
C GLY A 174 -7.86 -34.30 2.04
#